data_AF-F4R687-F1
#
_entry.id   AF-F4R687-F1
#
_cell.length_a   1.000
_cell.length_b   1.000
_cell.length_c   1.000
_cell.angle_alpha   90.00
_cell.angle_beta   90.00
_cell.angle_gamma   90.00
#
_symmetry.space_group_name_H-M   'P 1'
#
loop_
_entity.id
_entity.type
_entity.pdbx_description
1 polymer ?
#
loop_
_entity_poly.entity_id
_entity_poly.type
_entity_poly.pdbx_seq_one_letter_code
_entity_poly.pdbx_strand_id
1 'polypeptide(L)'
;MILTCAHFMVPWWYFITPTYAMNLFYSGGSEAVQDDVVPHLNGDILSIHTSRNEAWRVAPGLTETSSKDKLVHDLERTLEGWHQSPSLPAAEVDSPKLIKSMLKSEMETWPRYIHDILKTKTSYKIIPFWSFLVVISEFMSTPILQKTFFEFSKENERLLKDQVWEDYENKKMLKYVLNKYEIKIKEHVNLLKQKDKPKEVIDIFTRDAQEHLGEYKICLEKQWSSNAEVELYRNWASHLSVYINVKGAVKAALETQAIQVSWIKFGKLNALGYVGVPYEIREPFKDGLSKQCQAITSELVDSIQLLNDRSLLEFFTYQAEYDYGIYDQYFIEPHDDIRKTLVFWVKYMPFYLKMRMNEDTWNWQCLMEAIIVSDPKGDHLEPIMQKFLRLPPPSSTKKNLIVRFLEFLLKKTKHGDLREVAQQGLEEIRASPVPSFAKHPK
;
A
#
# COMPACT_ATOMS: atom_id res chain seq x y z
N MET A 1 34.11 25.00 34.38
CA MET A 1 32.83 24.39 34.80
C MET A 1 31.78 24.83 33.78
N ILE A 2 31.50 24.07 32.71
CA ILE A 2 30.72 22.81 32.65
C ILE A 2 29.28 23.07 33.13
N LEU A 3 28.17 22.84 32.40
CA LEU A 3 27.91 22.36 31.04
C LEU A 3 26.41 22.66 30.70
N THR A 4 26.13 22.87 29.40
CA THR A 4 24.91 22.50 28.62
C THR A 4 23.50 22.98 28.99
N CYS A 5 23.02 23.93 28.18
CA CYS A 5 21.64 23.99 27.68
C CYS A 5 21.54 23.19 26.37
N ALA A 6 21.09 21.94 26.46
CA ALA A 6 20.58 21.14 25.34
C ALA A 6 19.81 19.97 25.96
N HIS A 7 18.56 19.74 25.52
CA HIS A 7 17.80 18.47 25.52
C HIS A 7 16.32 18.71 25.84
N PHE A 8 15.54 19.03 24.82
CA PHE A 8 14.18 18.47 24.61
C PHE A 8 13.87 18.56 23.10
N MET A 9 14.74 17.97 22.28
CA MET A 9 14.34 17.47 20.96
C MET A 9 14.05 15.98 21.14
N VAL A 10 12.77 15.64 21.28
CA VAL A 10 12.33 14.24 21.24
C VAL A 10 12.27 13.82 19.77
N PRO A 11 12.92 12.70 19.37
CA PRO A 11 13.01 12.32 17.96
C PRO A 11 11.69 11.75 17.42
N TRP A 12 11.19 12.33 16.34
CA TRP A 12 10.03 11.88 15.56
C TRP A 12 10.34 10.71 14.59
N TRP A 13 11.27 9.82 14.95
CA TRP A 13 11.87 8.88 13.98
C TRP A 13 11.58 7.38 14.19
N TYR A 14 10.59 7.00 15.01
CA TYR A 14 10.24 5.58 15.21
C TYR A 14 8.76 5.27 14.92
N PHE A 15 8.30 5.54 13.70
CA PHE A 15 7.07 4.94 13.14
C PHE A 15 7.15 4.78 11.61
N ILE A 16 8.27 4.26 11.11
CA ILE A 16 8.35 3.70 9.74
C ILE A 16 9.34 2.53 9.81
N THR A 17 8.88 1.35 10.22
CA THR A 17 9.57 0.11 9.86
C THR A 17 9.28 -0.15 8.38
N PRO A 18 10.30 -0.24 7.51
CA PRO A 18 10.08 -0.68 6.13
C PRO A 18 9.85 -2.19 6.16
N THR A 19 8.63 -2.64 5.92
CA THR A 19 8.29 -4.06 5.69
C THR A 19 8.80 -4.57 4.32
N TYR A 20 9.59 -3.76 3.60
CA TYR A 20 9.92 -3.95 2.19
C TYR A 20 11.07 -4.93 1.90
N ALA A 21 11.53 -5.72 2.87
CA ALA A 21 12.60 -6.70 2.64
C ALA A 21 12.11 -8.14 2.35
N MET A 22 10.82 -8.46 2.46
CA MET A 22 10.35 -9.86 2.29
C MET A 22 9.49 -10.16 1.06
N ASN A 23 8.90 -9.18 0.35
CA ASN A 23 7.97 -9.47 -0.76
C ASN A 23 8.61 -9.55 -2.16
N LEU A 24 9.93 -9.78 -2.27
CA LEU A 24 10.60 -9.97 -3.57
C LEU A 24 10.68 -11.43 -4.04
N PHE A 25 10.22 -12.39 -3.24
CA PHE A 25 10.06 -13.79 -3.65
C PHE A 25 8.62 -14.16 -3.34
N TYR A 26 7.78 -14.34 -4.36
CA TYR A 26 6.53 -15.12 -4.39
C TYR A 26 5.65 -14.58 -5.53
N SER A 27 6.01 -14.96 -6.75
CA SER A 27 5.04 -15.06 -7.85
C SER A 27 5.46 -16.26 -8.70
N GLY A 28 5.01 -17.44 -8.30
CA GLY A 28 5.23 -18.69 -9.01
C GLY A 28 4.09 -19.64 -8.67
N GLY A 29 3.01 -19.57 -9.43
CA GLY A 29 1.92 -20.53 -9.38
C GLY A 29 2.35 -21.86 -9.98
N SER A 30 1.88 -22.92 -9.34
CA SER A 30 2.08 -24.33 -9.63
C SER A 30 1.62 -24.75 -11.03
N GLU A 31 2.52 -25.31 -11.83
CA GLU A 31 2.22 -26.37 -12.79
C GLU A 31 3.31 -27.45 -12.68
N ALA A 32 2.89 -28.66 -12.31
CA ALA A 32 3.73 -29.84 -12.28
C ALA A 32 3.67 -30.52 -13.66
N VAL A 33 4.72 -30.35 -14.48
CA VAL A 33 5.06 -31.27 -15.57
C VAL A 33 6.58 -31.36 -15.69
N GLN A 34 7.07 -32.57 -15.41
CA GLN A 34 8.33 -33.25 -15.79
C GLN A 34 9.45 -32.47 -16.51
N ASP A 35 10.60 -32.47 -15.81
CA ASP A 35 11.98 -32.68 -16.27
C ASP A 35 12.30 -32.45 -17.75
N ASP A 36 12.92 -31.31 -18.00
CA ASP A 36 14.13 -31.08 -18.82
C ASP A 36 14.22 -29.57 -19.06
N VAL A 37 15.42 -28.94 -18.95
CA VAL A 37 15.79 -27.52 -19.27
C VAL A 37 16.56 -26.88 -18.09
N VAL A 38 17.56 -25.99 -18.17
CA VAL A 38 18.41 -25.27 -19.14
C VAL A 38 19.43 -24.51 -18.25
N PRO A 39 20.60 -24.06 -18.74
CA PRO A 39 21.64 -23.48 -17.89
C PRO A 39 21.20 -22.17 -17.21
N HIS A 40 21.54 -22.06 -15.92
CA HIS A 40 21.39 -20.87 -15.09
C HIS A 40 21.97 -19.61 -15.74
N LEU A 41 21.09 -18.67 -16.12
CA LEU A 41 21.41 -17.27 -16.38
C LEU A 41 20.40 -16.40 -15.62
N ASN A 42 20.55 -16.30 -14.30
CA ASN A 42 19.76 -15.40 -13.46
C ASN A 42 20.69 -14.75 -12.43
N GLY A 43 21.11 -13.50 -12.67
CA GLY A 43 21.91 -12.74 -11.70
C GLY A 43 22.53 -11.44 -12.23
N ASP A 44 23.02 -11.44 -13.48
CA ASP A 44 23.97 -10.39 -13.91
C ASP A 44 23.34 -9.12 -14.50
N ILE A 45 22.17 -9.19 -15.13
CA ILE A 45 21.60 -7.98 -15.78
C ILE A 45 21.02 -7.01 -14.74
N LEU A 46 20.36 -7.51 -13.69
CA LEU A 46 19.81 -6.67 -12.61
C LEU A 46 20.91 -6.05 -11.71
N SER A 47 22.04 -6.74 -11.51
CA SER A 47 23.17 -6.24 -10.73
C SER A 47 23.99 -5.17 -11.48
N ILE A 48 24.09 -5.29 -12.80
CA ILE A 48 24.69 -4.27 -13.69
C ILE A 48 23.83 -2.99 -13.74
N HIS A 49 22.50 -3.10 -13.60
CA HIS A 49 21.60 -1.94 -13.58
C HIS A 49 21.47 -1.26 -12.22
N THR A 50 21.57 -1.99 -11.09
CA THR A 50 21.63 -1.36 -9.76
C THR A 50 22.94 -0.62 -9.52
N SER A 51 24.09 -1.13 -9.98
CA SER A 51 25.38 -0.41 -9.84
C SER A 51 25.47 0.84 -10.73
N ARG A 52 24.85 0.83 -11.92
CA ARG A 52 24.73 2.03 -12.78
C ARG A 52 23.72 3.05 -12.26
N ASN A 53 22.72 2.65 -11.47
CA ASN A 53 21.78 3.57 -10.83
C ASN A 53 22.41 4.40 -9.71
N GLU A 54 23.57 4.00 -9.16
CA GLU A 54 24.30 4.80 -8.18
C GLU A 54 24.92 6.08 -8.78
N ALA A 55 25.21 6.09 -10.08
CA ALA A 55 25.70 7.26 -10.80
C ALA A 55 24.67 8.42 -10.88
N TRP A 56 23.40 8.13 -10.57
CA TRP A 56 22.29 9.09 -10.62
C TRP A 56 21.86 9.61 -9.25
N ARG A 57 22.52 9.20 -8.15
CA ARG A 57 22.18 9.72 -6.82
C ARG A 57 22.62 11.17 -6.69
N VAL A 58 21.66 12.05 -6.48
CA VAL A 58 21.90 13.44 -6.07
C VAL A 58 22.50 13.44 -4.66
N ALA A 59 23.70 13.98 -4.50
CA ALA A 59 24.32 14.18 -3.19
C ALA A 59 23.46 15.13 -2.33
N PRO A 60 23.25 14.86 -1.02
CA PRO A 60 22.47 15.75 -0.17
C PRO A 60 23.23 17.06 0.06
N GLY A 61 22.59 18.21 -0.21
CA GLY A 61 23.02 19.51 0.33
C GLY A 61 23.53 20.57 -0.64
N LEU A 62 22.94 20.76 -1.82
CA LEU A 62 23.28 21.90 -2.70
C LEU A 62 22.04 22.71 -3.14
N THR A 63 22.22 24.03 -3.13
CA THR A 63 21.23 25.11 -3.13
C THR A 63 20.50 25.38 -4.46
N GLU A 64 19.25 25.84 -4.32
CA GLU A 64 18.41 26.72 -5.18
C GLU A 64 18.81 26.95 -6.64
N THR A 65 19.02 25.88 -7.41
CA THR A 65 18.79 25.87 -8.86
C THR A 65 17.53 25.03 -9.10
N SER A 66 16.68 25.41 -10.07
CA SER A 66 15.44 24.65 -10.30
C SER A 66 15.80 23.19 -10.55
N SER A 67 15.18 22.27 -9.82
CA SER A 67 15.38 20.81 -9.91
C SER A 67 15.37 20.33 -11.36
N LYS A 68 14.60 21.01 -12.22
CA LYS A 68 14.50 20.80 -13.67
C LYS A 68 15.78 21.14 -14.44
N ASP A 69 16.43 22.29 -14.20
CA ASP A 69 17.63 22.68 -14.95
C ASP A 69 18.83 21.79 -14.59
N LYS A 70 18.91 21.40 -13.32
CA LYS A 70 19.91 20.42 -12.85
C LYS A 70 19.65 19.03 -13.43
N LEU A 71 18.39 18.60 -13.51
CA LEU A 71 18.00 17.36 -14.17
C LEU A 71 18.34 17.36 -15.66
N VAL A 72 18.00 18.42 -16.39
CA VAL A 72 18.33 18.55 -17.81
C VAL A 72 19.84 18.49 -18.00
N HIS A 73 20.61 19.21 -17.19
CA HIS A 73 22.07 19.17 -17.25
C HIS A 73 22.65 17.79 -16.90
N ASP A 74 22.17 17.12 -15.86
CA ASP A 74 22.68 15.80 -15.44
C ASP A 74 22.28 14.70 -16.43
N LEU A 75 21.11 14.83 -17.09
CA LEU A 75 20.66 13.94 -18.15
C LEU A 75 21.41 14.20 -19.47
N GLU A 76 21.65 15.45 -19.85
CA GLU A 76 22.44 15.80 -21.04
C GLU A 76 23.87 15.28 -20.91
N ARG A 77 24.51 15.48 -19.74
CA ARG A 77 25.85 14.95 -19.44
C ARG A 77 25.90 13.42 -19.56
N THR A 78 24.87 12.73 -19.09
CA THR A 78 24.83 11.26 -19.15
C THR A 78 24.50 10.74 -20.55
N LEU A 79 23.62 11.41 -21.29
CA LEU A 79 23.34 11.11 -22.70
C LEU A 79 24.60 11.30 -23.57
N GLU A 80 25.41 12.31 -23.29
CA GLU A 80 26.73 12.50 -23.93
C GLU A 80 27.70 11.37 -23.57
N GLY A 81 27.72 10.90 -22.33
CA GLY A 81 28.51 9.73 -21.90
C GLY A 81 28.10 8.43 -22.59
N TRP A 82 26.82 8.27 -22.95
CA TRP A 82 26.33 7.09 -23.68
C TRP A 82 26.80 7.05 -25.14
N HIS A 83 27.07 8.20 -25.74
CA HIS A 83 27.64 8.28 -27.09
C HIS A 83 29.14 7.89 -27.13
N GLN A 84 29.81 7.79 -25.99
CA GLN A 84 31.25 7.54 -25.89
C GLN A 84 31.61 6.11 -25.44
N SER A 85 30.64 5.25 -25.12
CA SER A 85 30.89 3.90 -24.59
C SER A 85 30.92 2.83 -25.71
N PRO A 86 32.03 2.09 -25.94
CA PRO A 86 32.21 1.28 -27.17
C PRO A 86 31.54 -0.11 -27.20
N SER A 87 30.75 -0.49 -26.19
CA SER A 87 30.44 -1.91 -25.91
C SER A 87 28.95 -2.23 -25.71
N LEU A 88 28.05 -1.52 -26.38
CA LEU A 88 26.66 -1.96 -26.51
C LEU A 88 26.44 -2.55 -27.91
N PRO A 89 25.83 -3.75 -28.05
CA PRO A 89 25.35 -4.19 -29.35
C PRO A 89 24.43 -3.10 -29.87
N ALA A 90 24.58 -2.74 -31.15
CA ALA A 90 23.89 -1.63 -31.79
C ALA A 90 22.36 -1.79 -31.65
N ALA A 91 21.80 -1.30 -30.55
CA ALA A 91 20.37 -1.14 -30.37
C ALA A 91 19.93 -0.12 -31.41
N GLU A 92 19.06 -0.51 -32.35
CA GLU A 92 18.46 0.39 -33.35
C GLU A 92 18.08 1.74 -32.69
N VAL A 93 18.87 2.77 -33.03
CA VAL A 93 19.21 3.91 -32.15
C VAL A 93 18.17 5.03 -32.26
N ASP A 94 17.13 4.94 -31.43
CA ASP A 94 16.11 5.99 -31.39
C ASP A 94 15.75 6.46 -29.97
N SER A 95 16.08 5.70 -28.92
CA SER A 95 15.81 6.07 -27.52
C SER A 95 16.46 7.40 -27.09
N PRO A 96 17.74 7.69 -27.41
CA PRO A 96 18.34 8.98 -27.06
C PRO A 96 17.64 10.18 -27.72
N LYS A 97 17.17 10.03 -28.96
CA LYS A 97 16.42 11.08 -29.67
C LYS A 97 15.06 11.32 -29.04
N LEU A 98 14.36 10.26 -28.64
CA LEU A 98 13.08 10.34 -27.94
C LEU A 98 13.23 11.02 -26.57
N ILE A 99 14.21 10.59 -25.76
CA ILE A 99 14.52 11.20 -24.46
C ILE A 99 14.80 12.68 -24.62
N LYS A 100 15.70 13.06 -25.55
CA LYS A 100 16.06 14.45 -25.81
C LYS A 100 14.86 15.28 -26.25
N SER A 101 13.98 14.72 -27.06
CA SER A 101 12.78 15.42 -27.53
C SER A 101 11.76 15.62 -26.40
N MET A 102 11.57 14.63 -25.53
CA MET A 102 10.72 14.75 -24.34
C MET A 102 11.24 15.81 -23.37
N LEU A 103 12.54 15.80 -23.06
CA LEU A 103 13.15 16.77 -22.14
C LEU A 103 13.08 18.21 -22.63
N LYS A 104 13.01 18.42 -23.95
CA LYS A 104 12.80 19.75 -24.56
C LYS A 104 11.35 20.23 -24.52
N SER A 105 10.40 19.34 -24.23
CA SER A 105 8.98 19.68 -24.14
C SER A 105 8.58 20.10 -22.73
N GLU A 106 7.42 20.75 -22.61
CA GLU A 106 6.83 21.10 -21.31
C GLU A 106 6.44 19.83 -20.54
N MET A 107 6.64 19.83 -19.22
CA MET A 107 6.44 18.66 -18.36
C MET A 107 4.98 18.16 -18.41
N GLU A 108 4.06 19.10 -18.59
CA GLU A 108 2.63 18.91 -18.77
C GLU A 108 2.29 18.03 -19.98
N THR A 109 3.18 18.00 -20.98
CA THR A 109 3.01 17.23 -22.22
C THR A 109 3.66 15.85 -22.17
N TRP A 110 4.48 15.56 -21.16
CA TRP A 110 5.21 14.29 -21.05
C TRP A 110 4.32 13.05 -21.06
N PRO A 111 3.17 12.98 -20.35
CA PRO A 111 2.32 11.79 -20.39
C PRO A 111 1.87 11.42 -21.81
N ARG A 112 1.49 12.43 -22.61
CA ARG A 112 1.09 12.24 -24.01
C ARG A 112 2.28 11.83 -24.87
N TYR A 113 3.44 12.44 -24.66
CA TYR A 113 4.66 12.10 -25.40
C TYR A 113 5.08 10.65 -25.14
N ILE A 114 5.00 10.19 -23.88
CA ILE A 114 5.26 8.81 -23.48
C ILE A 114 4.29 7.86 -24.17
N HIS A 115 2.99 8.16 -24.15
CA HIS A 115 1.98 7.37 -24.86
C HIS A 115 2.29 7.22 -26.35
N ASP A 116 2.61 8.33 -27.02
CA ASP A 116 2.93 8.33 -28.45
C ASP A 116 4.17 7.46 -28.76
N ILE A 117 5.17 7.47 -27.87
CA ILE A 117 6.34 6.58 -27.96
C ILE A 117 5.93 5.11 -27.83
N LEU A 118 5.15 4.77 -26.81
CA LEU A 118 4.76 3.40 -26.51
C LEU A 118 3.85 2.79 -27.60
N LYS A 119 3.05 3.62 -28.26
CA LYS A 119 2.24 3.20 -29.42
C LYS A 119 3.05 2.94 -30.69
N THR A 120 4.10 3.70 -30.91
CA THR A 120 4.82 3.69 -32.20
C THR A 120 5.99 2.72 -32.24
N LYS A 121 6.50 2.31 -31.07
CA LYS A 121 7.65 1.42 -30.95
C LYS A 121 7.33 0.27 -30.03
N THR A 122 7.79 -0.92 -30.40
CA THR A 122 7.66 -2.08 -29.52
C THR A 122 8.47 -1.85 -28.25
N SER A 123 7.80 -2.00 -27.10
CA SER A 123 8.29 -1.69 -25.76
C SER A 123 9.63 -2.38 -25.41
N TYR A 124 9.94 -3.51 -26.05
CA TYR A 124 11.18 -4.27 -25.89
C TYR A 124 12.41 -3.63 -26.52
N LYS A 125 12.23 -2.75 -27.51
CA LYS A 125 13.34 -2.07 -28.18
C LYS A 125 13.84 -0.82 -27.43
N ILE A 126 13.21 -0.48 -26.31
CA ILE A 126 13.44 0.79 -25.60
C ILE A 126 13.78 0.60 -24.11
N ILE A 127 14.47 -0.48 -23.72
CA ILE A 127 14.97 -0.69 -22.34
C ILE A 127 15.60 0.58 -21.73
N PRO A 128 16.47 1.33 -22.44
CA PRO A 128 17.05 2.55 -21.88
C PRO A 128 16.03 3.66 -21.63
N PHE A 129 14.92 3.69 -22.39
CA PHE A 129 13.80 4.60 -22.16
C PHE A 129 13.03 4.23 -20.89
N TRP A 130 12.80 2.94 -20.63
CA TRP A 130 12.17 2.50 -19.38
C TRP A 130 13.00 2.87 -18.15
N SER A 131 14.33 2.69 -18.21
CA SER A 131 15.22 3.12 -17.12
C SER A 131 15.16 4.64 -16.92
N PHE A 132 15.12 5.40 -18.01
CA PHE A 132 14.94 6.84 -17.95
C PHE A 132 13.60 7.25 -17.31
N LEU A 133 12.51 6.53 -17.61
CA LEU A 133 11.19 6.78 -17.03
C LEU A 133 11.16 6.57 -15.51
N VAL A 134 11.96 5.65 -14.98
CA VAL A 134 12.14 5.47 -13.55
C VAL A 134 12.84 6.68 -12.94
N VAL A 135 13.94 7.15 -13.54
CA VAL A 135 14.70 8.30 -13.02
C VAL A 135 13.86 9.58 -13.04
N ILE A 136 13.16 9.84 -14.14
CA ILE A 136 12.42 11.09 -14.30
C ILE A 136 11.19 11.20 -13.39
N SER A 137 10.68 10.08 -12.88
CA SER A 137 9.58 10.06 -11.92
C SER A 137 9.89 10.88 -10.66
N GLU A 138 11.16 10.95 -10.25
CA GLU A 138 11.59 11.72 -9.07
C GLU A 138 11.37 13.24 -9.21
N PHE A 139 11.16 13.72 -10.43
CA PHE A 139 11.06 15.15 -10.76
C PHE A 139 9.68 15.55 -11.26
N MET A 140 8.79 14.59 -11.47
CA MET A 140 7.44 14.85 -11.95
C MET A 140 6.57 15.39 -10.84
N SER A 141 5.73 16.38 -11.16
CA SER A 141 4.71 16.83 -10.23
C SER A 141 3.61 15.76 -10.05
N THR A 142 2.88 15.82 -8.93
CA THR A 142 1.78 14.87 -8.62
C THR A 142 0.81 14.62 -9.80
N PRO A 143 0.26 15.64 -10.51
CA PRO A 143 -0.63 15.39 -11.64
C PRO A 143 0.05 14.66 -12.79
N ILE A 144 1.34 14.92 -13.04
CA ILE A 144 2.09 14.30 -14.14
C ILE A 144 2.39 12.85 -13.81
N LEU A 145 2.77 12.55 -12.57
CA LEU A 145 2.91 11.18 -12.08
C LEU A 145 1.63 10.37 -12.28
N GLN A 146 0.46 10.89 -11.84
CA GLN A 146 -0.81 10.17 -11.97
C GLN A 146 -1.17 9.93 -13.45
N LYS A 147 -1.09 10.96 -14.29
CA LYS A 147 -1.38 10.82 -15.74
C LYS A 147 -0.48 9.78 -16.40
N THR A 148 0.81 9.82 -16.08
CA THR A 148 1.81 8.90 -16.64
C THR A 148 1.59 7.46 -16.18
N PHE A 149 1.24 7.25 -14.90
CA PHE A 149 0.87 5.94 -14.38
C PHE A 149 -0.31 5.33 -15.15
N PHE A 150 -1.36 6.11 -15.40
CA PHE A 150 -2.54 5.65 -16.14
C PHE A 150 -2.21 5.30 -17.59
N GLU A 151 -1.32 6.04 -18.25
CA GLU A 151 -0.85 5.67 -19.59
C GLU A 151 -0.06 4.34 -19.60
N PHE A 152 0.81 4.12 -18.61
CA PHE A 152 1.47 2.82 -18.45
C PHE A 152 0.49 1.68 -18.16
N SER A 153 -0.56 1.94 -17.39
CA SER A 153 -1.62 0.96 -17.13
C SER A 153 -2.37 0.58 -18.40
N LYS A 154 -2.76 1.56 -19.22
CA LYS A 154 -3.41 1.33 -20.52
C LYS A 154 -2.52 0.48 -21.43
N GLU A 155 -1.23 0.77 -21.46
CA GLU A 155 -0.26 0.00 -22.26
C GLU A 155 -0.10 -1.42 -21.73
N ASN A 156 -0.03 -1.61 -20.41
CA ASN A 156 0.01 -2.94 -19.80
C ASN A 156 -1.22 -3.78 -20.17
N GLU A 157 -2.42 -3.20 -20.14
CA GLU A 157 -3.65 -3.86 -20.60
C GLU A 157 -3.63 -4.21 -22.09
N ARG A 158 -3.09 -3.32 -22.93
CA ARG A 158 -2.95 -3.57 -24.37
C ARG A 158 -2.05 -4.77 -24.63
N LEU A 159 -0.87 -4.81 -23.99
CA LEU A 159 0.07 -5.92 -24.10
C LEU A 159 -0.52 -7.23 -23.58
N LEU A 160 -1.35 -7.19 -22.51
CA LEU A 160 -2.12 -8.33 -22.03
C LEU A 160 -3.06 -8.91 -23.10
N LYS A 161 -3.79 -8.04 -23.81
CA LYS A 161 -4.80 -8.45 -24.80
C LYS A 161 -4.20 -8.94 -26.12
N ASP A 162 -3.15 -8.29 -26.61
CA ASP A 162 -2.60 -8.57 -27.95
C ASP A 162 -1.85 -9.91 -28.02
N GLN A 163 -1.75 -10.64 -26.91
CA GLN A 163 -0.96 -11.86 -26.76
C GLN A 163 0.52 -11.74 -27.20
N VAL A 164 1.03 -10.51 -27.34
CA VAL A 164 2.43 -10.19 -27.67
C VAL A 164 3.29 -10.37 -26.42
N TRP A 165 3.29 -11.61 -25.89
CA TRP A 165 3.87 -12.02 -24.61
C TRP A 165 5.22 -12.71 -24.76
N GLU A 166 5.86 -12.64 -25.93
CA GLU A 166 7.10 -13.40 -26.18
C GLU A 166 8.30 -12.92 -25.35
N ASP A 167 8.24 -11.77 -24.66
CA ASP A 167 9.37 -11.26 -23.89
C ASP A 167 9.00 -10.92 -22.42
N TYR A 168 9.19 -11.93 -21.56
CA TYR A 168 9.04 -11.89 -20.11
C TYR A 168 9.73 -10.70 -19.45
N GLU A 169 10.87 -10.24 -19.97
CA GLU A 169 11.64 -9.15 -19.38
C GLU A 169 10.93 -7.79 -19.49
N ASN A 170 10.14 -7.56 -20.54
CA ASN A 170 9.38 -6.30 -20.66
C ASN A 170 8.22 -6.22 -19.69
N LYS A 171 7.56 -7.35 -19.41
CA LYS A 171 6.53 -7.41 -18.37
C LYS A 171 7.12 -6.99 -17.03
N LYS A 172 8.31 -7.54 -16.73
CA LYS A 172 9.02 -7.26 -15.49
C LYS A 172 9.44 -5.79 -15.42
N MET A 173 9.93 -5.22 -16.52
CA MET A 173 10.32 -3.81 -16.56
C MET A 173 9.13 -2.85 -16.47
N LEU A 174 8.03 -3.11 -17.18
CA LEU A 174 6.80 -2.30 -17.08
C LEU A 174 6.21 -2.36 -15.67
N LYS A 175 6.17 -3.55 -15.06
CA LYS A 175 5.75 -3.72 -13.65
C LYS A 175 6.67 -2.94 -12.72
N TYR A 176 7.98 -2.94 -12.96
CA TYR A 176 8.93 -2.15 -12.18
C TYR A 176 8.69 -0.65 -12.31
N VAL A 177 8.44 -0.15 -13.52
CA VAL A 177 8.13 1.27 -13.78
C VAL A 177 6.81 1.66 -13.11
N LEU A 178 5.73 0.88 -13.26
CA LEU A 178 4.45 1.14 -12.59
C LEU A 178 4.61 1.23 -11.07
N ASN A 179 5.33 0.27 -10.46
CA ASN A 179 5.60 0.27 -9.03
C ASN A 179 6.37 1.53 -8.60
N LYS A 180 7.36 1.98 -9.38
CA LYS A 180 8.10 3.21 -9.09
C LYS A 180 7.21 4.45 -9.06
N TYR A 181 6.29 4.58 -10.01
CA TYR A 181 5.35 5.69 -10.05
C TYR A 181 4.35 5.63 -8.90
N GLU A 182 3.84 4.44 -8.57
CA GLU A 182 2.96 4.26 -7.41
C GLU A 182 3.64 4.64 -6.09
N ILE A 183 4.88 4.19 -5.87
CA ILE A 183 5.70 4.58 -4.71
C ILE A 183 5.84 6.10 -4.66
N LYS A 184 6.19 6.74 -5.79
CA LYS A 184 6.39 8.19 -5.84
C LYS A 184 5.11 8.98 -5.54
N ILE A 185 3.97 8.54 -6.06
CA ILE A 185 2.68 9.18 -5.76
C ILE A 185 2.33 9.00 -4.28
N LYS A 186 2.56 7.82 -3.70
CA LYS A 186 2.38 7.57 -2.27
C LYS A 186 3.26 8.47 -1.40
N GLU A 187 4.50 8.72 -1.82
CA GLU A 187 5.36 9.73 -1.18
C GLU A 187 4.74 11.13 -1.24
N HIS A 188 4.27 11.57 -2.42
CA HIS A 188 3.62 12.86 -2.58
C HIS A 188 2.38 13.00 -1.68
N VAL A 189 1.54 11.96 -1.60
CA VAL A 189 0.37 11.93 -0.70
C VAL A 189 0.79 12.13 0.76
N ASN A 190 1.87 11.50 1.21
CA ASN A 190 2.37 11.64 2.57
C ASN A 190 2.94 13.05 2.84
N LEU A 191 3.62 13.64 1.86
CA LEU A 191 4.19 14.99 1.94
C LEU A 191 3.13 16.09 1.96
N LEU A 192 1.90 15.84 1.47
CA LEU A 192 0.82 16.84 1.48
C LEU A 192 0.43 17.35 2.88
N LYS A 193 0.70 16.55 3.91
CA LYS A 193 0.43 16.92 5.31
C LYS A 193 1.51 17.84 5.91
N GLN A 194 2.64 18.02 5.21
CA GLN A 194 3.75 18.83 5.68
C GLN A 194 3.57 20.29 5.29
N LYS A 195 3.96 21.20 6.20
CA LYS A 195 3.91 22.65 5.97
C LYS A 195 4.87 23.07 4.85
N ASP A 196 6.08 22.51 4.86
CA ASP A 196 7.15 22.82 3.91
C ASP A 196 7.33 21.64 2.94
N LYS A 197 6.40 21.50 1.99
CA LYS A 197 6.44 20.44 0.96
C LYS A 197 7.13 20.92 -0.32
N PRO A 198 7.78 20.02 -1.10
CA PRO A 198 8.36 20.37 -2.40
C PRO A 198 7.32 20.95 -3.37
N LYS A 199 7.76 21.77 -4.32
CA LYS A 199 6.89 22.45 -5.30
C LYS A 199 6.19 21.45 -6.23
N GLU A 200 6.82 20.31 -6.44
CA GLU A 200 6.33 19.18 -7.24
C GLU A 200 5.13 18.49 -6.56
N VAL A 201 4.97 18.64 -5.24
CA VAL A 201 3.89 18.04 -4.45
C VAL A 201 2.65 18.95 -4.47
N ILE A 202 1.88 18.82 -5.54
CA ILE A 202 0.63 19.54 -5.77
C ILE A 202 -0.53 18.71 -5.22
N ASP A 203 -1.46 19.34 -4.47
CA ASP A 203 -2.67 18.66 -4.01
C ASP A 203 -3.68 18.57 -5.16
N ILE A 204 -3.83 17.36 -5.70
CA ILE A 204 -4.80 17.05 -6.75
C ILE A 204 -5.99 16.26 -6.21
N PHE A 205 -6.10 16.05 -4.90
CA PHE A 205 -7.04 15.12 -4.29
C PHE A 205 -8.31 15.82 -3.79
N THR A 206 -8.69 16.92 -4.44
CA THR A 206 -10.02 17.53 -4.29
C THR A 206 -10.88 17.16 -5.48
N ARG A 207 -12.21 17.24 -5.33
CA ARG A 207 -13.14 16.95 -6.43
C ARG A 207 -12.82 17.80 -7.67
N ASP A 208 -12.68 19.11 -7.50
CA ASP A 208 -12.39 20.01 -8.61
C ASP A 208 -11.05 19.66 -9.27
N ALA A 209 -9.99 19.41 -8.49
CA ALA A 209 -8.70 19.04 -9.06
C ALA A 209 -8.74 17.71 -9.81
N GLN A 210 -9.49 16.71 -9.32
CA GLN A 210 -9.70 15.46 -10.03
C GLN A 210 -10.48 15.67 -11.34
N GLU A 211 -11.49 16.53 -11.37
CA GLU A 211 -12.18 16.87 -12.62
C GLU A 211 -11.25 17.53 -13.65
N HIS A 212 -10.32 18.39 -13.21
CA HIS A 212 -9.29 18.97 -14.09
C HIS A 212 -8.30 17.94 -14.67
N LEU A 213 -8.20 16.74 -14.09
CA LEU A 213 -7.41 15.64 -14.65
C LEU A 213 -8.13 14.94 -15.81
N GLY A 214 -9.42 15.18 -16.02
CA GLY A 214 -10.18 14.65 -17.16
C GLY A 214 -10.22 13.12 -17.15
N GLU A 215 -9.75 12.49 -18.24
CA GLU A 215 -9.72 11.02 -18.36
C GLU A 215 -8.82 10.31 -17.35
N TYR A 216 -7.90 11.03 -16.70
CA TYR A 216 -6.94 10.51 -15.73
C TYR A 216 -7.44 10.61 -14.29
N LYS A 217 -8.69 11.02 -14.08
CA LYS A 217 -9.25 11.20 -12.74
C LYS A 217 -9.49 9.86 -12.05
N ILE A 218 -9.40 9.89 -10.72
CA ILE A 218 -9.83 8.80 -9.86
C ILE A 218 -11.35 8.89 -9.76
N CYS A 219 -12.05 7.89 -10.29
CA CYS A 219 -13.50 7.78 -10.16
C CYS A 219 -13.82 7.00 -8.88
N LEU A 220 -14.69 7.53 -8.03
CA LEU A 220 -15.20 6.80 -6.87
C LEU A 220 -16.41 5.96 -7.27
N GLU A 221 -16.59 4.82 -6.62
CA GLU A 221 -17.73 3.93 -6.90
C GLU A 221 -19.03 4.47 -6.29
N LYS A 222 -18.95 5.06 -5.09
CA LYS A 222 -20.09 5.67 -4.41
C LYS A 222 -19.99 7.20 -4.40
N GLN A 223 -21.12 7.84 -4.12
CA GLN A 223 -21.15 9.26 -3.76
C GLN A 223 -20.75 9.42 -2.30
N TRP A 224 -19.73 10.24 -2.05
CA TRP A 224 -19.19 10.46 -0.72
C TRP A 224 -19.31 11.94 -0.34
N SER A 225 -19.31 12.23 0.96
CA SER A 225 -19.17 13.61 1.43
C SER A 225 -17.83 14.19 0.97
N SER A 226 -17.72 15.50 0.77
CA SER A 226 -16.50 16.13 0.25
C SER A 226 -15.23 15.77 1.04
N ASN A 227 -15.32 15.63 2.37
CA ASN A 227 -14.19 15.22 3.20
C ASN A 227 -13.81 13.75 2.97
N ALA A 228 -14.80 12.86 2.83
CA ALA A 228 -14.58 11.45 2.53
C ALA A 228 -14.00 11.26 1.12
N GLU A 229 -14.43 12.06 0.13
CA GLU A 229 -13.85 12.02 -1.22
C GLU A 229 -12.36 12.34 -1.21
N VAL A 230 -11.95 13.40 -0.49
CA VAL A 230 -10.53 13.77 -0.38
C VAL A 230 -9.70 12.63 0.23
N GLU A 231 -10.21 12.00 1.29
CA GLU A 231 -9.56 10.84 1.92
C GLU A 231 -9.48 9.65 0.94
N LEU A 232 -10.52 9.39 0.16
CA LEU A 232 -10.55 8.31 -0.81
C LEU A 232 -9.64 8.55 -2.01
N TYR A 233 -9.57 9.78 -2.52
CA TYR A 233 -8.63 10.13 -3.58
C TYR A 233 -7.18 9.91 -3.12
N ARG A 234 -6.85 10.29 -1.88
CA ARG A 234 -5.52 10.04 -1.30
C ARG A 234 -5.26 8.54 -1.07
N ASN A 235 -6.28 7.80 -0.61
CA ASN A 235 -6.19 6.36 -0.44
C ASN A 235 -5.93 5.68 -1.79
N TRP A 236 -6.74 5.96 -2.81
CA TRP A 236 -6.56 5.40 -4.16
C TRP A 236 -5.23 5.80 -4.80
N ALA A 237 -4.78 7.04 -4.61
CA ALA A 237 -3.47 7.47 -5.07
C ALA A 237 -2.31 6.72 -4.39
N SER A 238 -2.50 6.26 -3.15
CA SER A 238 -1.51 5.45 -2.42
C SER A 238 -1.54 3.95 -2.80
N HIS A 239 -2.56 3.53 -3.56
CA HIS A 239 -2.85 2.15 -3.94
C HIS A 239 -3.35 2.09 -5.40
N LEU A 240 -2.63 2.77 -6.31
CA LEU A 240 -3.07 2.95 -7.69
C LEU A 240 -3.13 1.63 -8.46
N SER A 241 -2.23 0.69 -8.16
CA SER A 241 -2.26 -0.65 -8.73
C SER A 241 -3.54 -1.40 -8.37
N VAL A 242 -4.06 -1.23 -7.14
CA VAL A 242 -5.35 -1.80 -6.75
C VAL A 242 -6.47 -1.06 -7.49
N TYR A 243 -6.46 0.28 -7.45
CA TYR A 243 -7.49 1.13 -8.06
C TYR A 243 -7.81 0.76 -9.51
N ILE A 244 -6.79 0.54 -10.35
CA ILE A 244 -6.99 0.22 -11.77
C ILE A 244 -7.63 -1.16 -11.99
N ASN A 245 -7.49 -2.08 -11.04
CA ASN A 245 -7.93 -3.45 -11.18
C ASN A 245 -9.29 -3.73 -10.51
N VAL A 246 -9.80 -2.81 -9.67
CA VAL A 246 -11.07 -2.99 -8.95
C VAL A 246 -12.19 -2.11 -9.50
N LYS A 247 -13.41 -2.64 -9.49
CA LYS A 247 -14.63 -1.93 -9.88
C LYS A 247 -15.86 -2.51 -9.18
N GLY A 248 -16.98 -1.79 -9.22
CA GLY A 248 -18.26 -2.31 -8.74
C GLY A 248 -18.25 -2.57 -7.24
N ALA A 249 -18.93 -3.65 -6.82
CA ALA A 249 -19.15 -3.97 -5.41
C ALA A 249 -17.85 -4.10 -4.60
N VAL A 250 -16.77 -4.65 -5.17
CA VAL A 250 -15.47 -4.79 -4.50
C VAL A 250 -14.85 -3.43 -4.21
N LYS A 251 -14.83 -2.55 -5.23
CA LYS A 251 -14.33 -1.18 -5.08
C LYS A 251 -15.13 -0.40 -4.05
N ALA A 252 -16.47 -0.48 -4.12
CA ALA A 252 -17.37 0.09 -3.14
C ALA A 252 -17.06 -0.37 -1.70
N ALA A 253 -16.78 -1.66 -1.50
CA ALA A 253 -16.41 -2.20 -0.19
C ALA A 253 -15.05 -1.66 0.29
N LEU A 254 -14.04 -1.62 -0.59
CA LEU A 254 -12.71 -1.06 -0.27
C LEU A 254 -12.77 0.43 0.08
N GLU A 255 -13.57 1.23 -0.65
CA GLU A 255 -13.81 2.65 -0.30
C GLU A 255 -14.44 2.78 1.09
N THR A 256 -15.46 1.97 1.37
CA THR A 256 -16.15 1.99 2.66
C THR A 256 -15.20 1.62 3.81
N GLN A 257 -14.34 0.61 3.60
CA GLN A 257 -13.30 0.21 4.55
C GLN A 257 -12.27 1.33 4.78
N ALA A 258 -11.80 1.99 3.73
CA ALA A 258 -10.86 3.09 3.83
C ALA A 258 -11.40 4.24 4.69
N ILE A 259 -12.69 4.61 4.50
CA ILE A 259 -13.34 5.61 5.35
C ILE A 259 -13.49 5.13 6.79
N GLN A 260 -13.92 3.87 7.00
CA GLN A 260 -14.03 3.28 8.34
C GLN A 260 -12.70 3.41 9.10
N VAL A 261 -11.60 3.03 8.46
CA VAL A 261 -10.25 3.09 9.04
C VAL A 261 -9.83 4.53 9.32
N SER A 262 -10.08 5.46 8.38
CA SER A 262 -9.75 6.89 8.56
C SER A 262 -10.48 7.46 9.79
N TRP A 263 -11.77 7.17 9.94
CA TRP A 263 -12.55 7.62 11.09
C TRP A 263 -12.11 6.99 12.41
N ILE A 264 -11.76 5.70 12.42
CA ILE A 264 -11.19 5.05 13.61
C ILE A 264 -9.86 5.71 14.02
N LYS A 265 -8.98 6.00 13.04
CA LYS A 265 -7.70 6.67 13.27
C LYS A 265 -7.93 8.10 13.82
N PHE A 266 -8.87 8.85 13.25
CA PHE A 266 -9.23 10.19 13.72
C PHE A 266 -9.82 10.20 15.14
N GLY A 267 -10.73 9.26 15.45
CA GLY A 267 -11.30 9.11 16.79
C GLY A 267 -10.24 8.85 17.87
N LYS A 268 -9.19 8.07 17.55
CA LYS A 268 -8.05 7.85 18.46
C LYS A 268 -7.26 9.13 18.73
N LEU A 269 -7.00 9.95 17.70
CA LEU A 269 -6.28 11.21 17.87
C LEU A 269 -7.04 12.20 18.77
N ASN A 270 -8.36 12.28 18.60
CA ASN A 270 -9.23 13.09 19.46
C ASN A 270 -9.21 12.60 20.91
N ALA A 271 -9.26 11.27 21.13
CA ALA A 271 -9.21 10.68 22.47
C ALA A 271 -7.87 10.90 23.19
N LEU A 272 -6.76 10.99 22.44
CA LEU A 272 -5.42 11.26 22.99
C LEU A 272 -5.16 12.73 23.28
N GLY A 273 -6.13 13.61 23.05
CA GLY A 273 -5.98 15.02 23.40
C GLY A 273 -4.98 15.78 22.53
N TYR A 274 -4.67 15.32 21.31
CA TYR A 274 -3.77 16.01 20.40
C TYR A 274 -4.24 17.45 20.11
N VAL A 275 -3.31 18.40 20.30
CA VAL A 275 -3.51 19.85 20.53
C VAL A 275 -3.91 20.65 19.25
N GLY A 276 -4.33 19.98 18.17
CA GLY A 276 -4.70 20.63 16.91
C GLY A 276 -6.21 20.78 16.66
N VAL A 277 -7.06 20.19 17.50
CA VAL A 277 -8.53 20.23 17.32
C VAL A 277 -9.15 21.09 18.42
N PRO A 278 -9.80 22.23 18.07
CA PRO A 278 -10.43 23.14 19.03
C PRO A 278 -11.34 22.42 20.02
N TYR A 279 -11.36 22.89 21.27
CA TYR A 279 -12.11 22.28 22.37
C TYR A 279 -13.62 22.22 22.09
N GLU A 280 -14.16 23.23 21.39
CA GLU A 280 -15.57 23.32 20.99
C GLU A 280 -15.98 22.25 19.97
N ILE A 281 -15.00 21.65 19.28
CA ILE A 281 -15.19 20.55 18.32
C ILE A 281 -15.00 19.18 19.02
N ARG A 282 -14.39 19.10 20.20
CA ARG A 282 -14.09 17.80 20.84
C ARG A 282 -15.29 17.09 21.47
N GLU A 283 -16.17 17.80 22.17
CA GLU A 283 -17.29 17.17 22.89
C GLU A 283 -18.44 16.72 21.98
N PRO A 284 -18.93 17.51 21.01
CA PRO A 284 -20.02 17.10 20.12
C PRO A 284 -19.62 15.95 19.17
N PHE A 285 -18.31 15.78 18.93
CA PHE A 285 -17.79 14.83 17.94
C PHE A 285 -17.57 13.42 18.49
N LYS A 286 -17.47 13.22 19.80
CA LYS A 286 -17.24 11.88 20.36
C LYS A 286 -18.43 10.95 20.10
N ASP A 287 -19.65 11.49 20.20
CA ASP A 287 -20.90 10.76 19.93
C ASP A 287 -21.29 10.78 18.44
N GLY A 288 -21.00 11.87 17.73
CA GLY A 288 -21.26 11.96 16.28
C GLY A 288 -20.37 11.01 15.46
N LEU A 289 -19.07 10.98 15.73
CA LEU A 289 -18.12 10.12 15.04
C LEU A 289 -18.35 8.64 15.35
N SER A 290 -18.79 8.30 16.56
CA SER A 290 -19.13 6.92 16.91
C SER A 290 -20.38 6.41 16.18
N LYS A 291 -21.43 7.24 16.04
CA LYS A 291 -22.62 6.90 15.23
C LYS A 291 -22.27 6.74 13.75
N GLN A 292 -21.51 7.68 13.20
CA GLN A 292 -21.08 7.62 11.80
C GLN A 292 -20.20 6.38 11.55
N CYS A 293 -19.21 6.12 12.42
CA CYS A 293 -18.38 4.92 12.34
C CYS A 293 -19.20 3.62 12.45
N GLN A 294 -20.22 3.58 13.32
CA GLN A 294 -21.14 2.44 13.40
C GLN A 294 -21.94 2.25 12.10
N ALA A 295 -22.48 3.33 11.53
CA ALA A 295 -23.22 3.27 10.27
C ALA A 295 -22.35 2.74 9.11
N ILE A 296 -21.12 3.24 8.96
CA ILE A 296 -20.17 2.73 7.95
C ILE A 296 -19.75 1.30 8.23
N THR A 297 -19.60 0.92 9.50
CA THR A 297 -19.30 -0.47 9.87
C THR A 297 -20.43 -1.41 9.44
N SER A 298 -21.68 -1.05 9.72
CA SER A 298 -22.86 -1.80 9.26
C SER A 298 -22.92 -1.87 7.73
N GLU A 299 -22.73 -0.75 7.04
CA GLU A 299 -22.72 -0.70 5.57
C GLU A 299 -21.65 -1.62 4.97
N LEU A 300 -20.45 -1.64 5.55
CA LEU A 300 -19.37 -2.52 5.08
C LEU A 300 -19.68 -3.99 5.37
N VAL A 301 -20.25 -4.31 6.53
CA VAL A 301 -20.70 -5.68 6.85
C VAL A 301 -21.73 -6.15 5.82
N ASP A 302 -22.73 -5.33 5.54
CA ASP A 302 -23.77 -5.65 4.55
C ASP A 302 -23.16 -5.81 3.15
N SER A 303 -22.23 -4.92 2.78
CA SER A 303 -21.50 -5.00 1.51
C SER A 303 -20.75 -6.33 1.37
N ILE A 304 -19.99 -6.74 2.40
CA ILE A 304 -19.26 -8.02 2.41
C ILE A 304 -20.22 -9.20 2.36
N GLN A 305 -21.36 -9.14 3.06
CA GLN A 305 -22.36 -10.21 3.03
C GLN A 305 -22.98 -10.40 1.63
N LEU A 306 -23.11 -9.34 0.85
CA LEU A 306 -23.72 -9.36 -0.48
C LEU A 306 -22.75 -9.72 -1.62
N LEU A 307 -21.43 -9.77 -1.37
CA LEU A 307 -20.46 -10.20 -2.39
C LEU A 307 -20.71 -11.66 -2.79
N ASN A 308 -20.71 -11.97 -4.08
CA ASN A 308 -20.61 -13.37 -4.53
C ASN A 308 -19.19 -13.92 -4.25
N ASP A 309 -18.99 -15.23 -4.37
CA ASP A 309 -17.73 -15.87 -3.98
C ASP A 309 -16.52 -15.37 -4.77
N ARG A 310 -16.70 -15.05 -6.07
CA ARG A 310 -15.64 -14.46 -6.90
C ARG A 310 -15.24 -13.07 -6.39
N SER A 311 -16.21 -12.21 -6.14
CA SER A 311 -15.97 -10.86 -5.61
C SER A 311 -15.46 -10.87 -4.18
N LEU A 312 -15.84 -11.87 -3.38
CA LEU A 312 -15.31 -12.08 -2.03
C LEU A 312 -13.83 -12.47 -2.07
N LEU A 313 -13.47 -13.42 -2.94
CA LEU A 313 -12.08 -13.80 -3.18
C LEU A 313 -11.26 -12.59 -3.65
N GLU A 314 -11.79 -11.83 -4.61
CA GLU A 314 -11.14 -10.62 -5.10
C GLU A 314 -10.95 -9.57 -3.98
N PHE A 315 -11.99 -9.30 -3.18
CA PHE A 315 -11.89 -8.41 -2.03
C PHE A 315 -10.84 -8.89 -1.01
N PHE A 316 -10.79 -10.20 -0.73
CA PHE A 316 -9.80 -10.82 0.14
C PHE A 316 -8.38 -10.66 -0.41
N THR A 317 -8.14 -10.94 -1.70
CA THR A 317 -6.82 -10.80 -2.33
C THR A 317 -6.28 -9.39 -2.18
N TYR A 318 -7.11 -8.37 -2.38
CA TYR A 318 -6.67 -6.98 -2.24
C TYR A 318 -6.44 -6.54 -0.79
N GLN A 319 -6.88 -7.29 0.23
CA GLN A 319 -6.55 -6.96 1.62
C GLN A 319 -5.04 -6.97 1.87
N ALA A 320 -4.26 -7.80 1.18
CA ALA A 320 -2.81 -7.85 1.32
C ALA A 320 -2.11 -6.53 0.92
N GLU A 321 -2.75 -5.72 0.06
CA GLU A 321 -2.19 -4.48 -0.47
C GLU A 321 -2.33 -3.28 0.48
N TYR A 322 -3.09 -3.44 1.57
CA TYR A 322 -3.34 -2.38 2.55
C TYR A 322 -2.63 -2.62 3.89
N ASP A 323 -2.06 -1.56 4.48
CA ASP A 323 -1.48 -1.59 5.84
C ASP A 323 -2.53 -1.90 6.92
N TYR A 324 -3.80 -1.69 6.61
CA TYR A 324 -4.96 -1.99 7.44
C TYR A 324 -5.80 -3.16 6.90
N GLY A 325 -5.40 -3.78 5.80
CA GLY A 325 -6.20 -4.83 5.18
C GLY A 325 -6.23 -6.08 6.03
N ILE A 326 -7.39 -6.74 6.05
CA ILE A 326 -7.70 -7.94 6.80
C ILE A 326 -7.16 -9.15 6.04
N TYR A 327 -5.86 -9.36 6.15
CA TYR A 327 -5.14 -10.43 5.47
C TYR A 327 -4.20 -11.14 6.44
N ASP A 328 -4.02 -12.44 6.19
CA ASP A 328 -3.06 -13.30 6.88
C ASP A 328 -2.00 -13.79 5.88
N GLN A 329 -0.75 -13.42 6.13
CA GLN A 329 0.38 -13.80 5.29
C GLN A 329 0.67 -15.31 5.25
N TYR A 330 0.11 -16.08 6.18
CA TYR A 330 0.28 -17.53 6.24
C TYR A 330 -0.85 -18.30 5.52
N PHE A 331 -1.96 -17.64 5.18
CA PHE A 331 -3.07 -18.22 4.44
C PHE A 331 -3.27 -17.47 3.13
N ILE A 332 -2.63 -17.99 2.08
CA ILE A 332 -2.68 -17.42 0.73
C ILE A 332 -4.06 -17.65 0.09
N GLU A 333 -4.77 -18.72 0.49
CA GLU A 333 -6.08 -19.08 -0.05
C GLU A 333 -7.19 -18.85 0.97
N PRO A 334 -8.35 -18.31 0.56
CA PRO A 334 -9.47 -18.14 1.46
C PRO A 334 -10.06 -19.50 1.87
N HIS A 335 -10.31 -19.67 3.16
CA HIS A 335 -11.06 -20.81 3.70
C HIS A 335 -12.59 -20.57 3.58
N ASP A 336 -13.39 -21.63 3.73
CA ASP A 336 -14.86 -21.57 3.57
C ASP A 336 -15.53 -20.49 4.46
N ASP A 337 -15.01 -20.30 5.68
CA ASP A 337 -15.48 -19.30 6.63
C ASP A 337 -14.93 -17.86 6.41
N ILE A 338 -14.24 -17.56 5.30
CA ILE A 338 -13.53 -16.26 5.15
C ILE A 338 -14.48 -15.06 5.27
N ARG A 339 -15.72 -15.18 4.80
CA ARG A 339 -16.74 -14.13 4.90
C ARG A 339 -17.01 -13.77 6.36
N LYS A 340 -17.12 -14.79 7.22
CA LYS A 340 -17.35 -14.62 8.66
C LYS A 340 -16.15 -13.96 9.32
N THR A 341 -14.93 -14.36 8.95
CA THR A 341 -13.68 -13.74 9.40
C THR A 341 -13.62 -12.26 9.03
N LEU A 342 -13.87 -11.91 7.76
CA LEU A 342 -13.89 -10.52 7.28
C LEU A 342 -14.95 -9.67 8.00
N VAL A 343 -16.18 -10.18 8.14
CA VAL A 343 -17.26 -9.48 8.86
C VAL A 343 -16.89 -9.24 10.32
N PHE A 344 -16.31 -10.23 11.00
CA PHE A 344 -15.88 -10.09 12.38
C PHE A 344 -14.79 -9.01 12.50
N TRP A 345 -13.78 -9.06 11.62
CA TRP A 345 -12.70 -8.08 11.64
C TRP A 345 -13.16 -6.66 11.32
N VAL A 346 -14.09 -6.48 10.39
CA VAL A 346 -14.70 -5.17 10.11
C VAL A 346 -15.42 -4.63 11.34
N LYS A 347 -16.22 -5.45 12.04
CA LYS A 347 -16.93 -5.03 13.26
C LYS A 347 -15.97 -4.62 14.38
N TYR A 348 -14.83 -5.30 14.49
CA TYR A 348 -13.83 -5.05 15.52
C TYR A 348 -12.54 -4.47 14.96
N MET A 349 -12.64 -3.69 13.88
CA MET A 349 -11.51 -3.03 13.23
C MET A 349 -10.63 -2.23 14.22
N PRO A 350 -11.16 -1.52 15.25
CA PRO A 350 -10.31 -0.87 16.25
C PRO A 350 -9.40 -1.83 17.03
N PHE A 351 -9.87 -3.05 17.33
CA PHE A 351 -9.10 -4.10 17.98
C PHE A 351 -8.06 -4.68 17.02
N TYR A 352 -8.46 -4.98 15.79
CA TYR A 352 -7.58 -5.44 14.72
C TYR A 352 -6.40 -4.47 14.48
N LEU A 353 -6.70 -3.19 14.24
CA LEU A 353 -5.67 -2.17 14.03
C LEU A 353 -4.74 -2.04 15.23
N LYS A 354 -5.27 -2.16 16.46
CA LYS A 354 -4.43 -2.13 17.65
C LYS A 354 -3.51 -3.35 17.73
N MET A 355 -3.98 -4.53 17.31
CA MET A 355 -3.15 -5.73 17.23
C MET A 355 -2.03 -5.56 16.19
N ARG A 356 -2.35 -5.03 15.00
CA ARG A 356 -1.36 -4.80 13.93
C ARG A 356 -0.29 -3.77 14.25
N MET A 357 -0.63 -2.73 15.02
CA MET A 357 0.32 -1.66 15.35
C MET A 357 1.34 -2.02 16.43
N ASN A 358 1.16 -3.14 17.16
CA ASN A 358 2.11 -3.56 18.19
C ASN A 358 2.93 -4.76 17.69
N GLU A 359 4.26 -4.61 17.70
CA GLU A 359 5.21 -5.67 17.30
C GLU A 359 5.02 -6.97 18.10
N ASP A 360 4.60 -6.89 19.37
CA ASP A 360 4.34 -8.08 20.19
C ASP A 360 3.08 -8.86 19.76
N THR A 361 2.21 -8.25 18.94
CA THR A 361 0.90 -8.84 18.57
C THR A 361 0.65 -8.95 17.07
N TRP A 362 1.53 -8.40 16.21
CA TRP A 362 1.27 -8.31 14.77
C TRP A 362 1.09 -9.67 14.06
N ASN A 363 1.84 -10.71 14.47
CA ASN A 363 1.78 -12.06 13.87
C ASN A 363 0.67 -12.96 14.45
N TRP A 364 -0.21 -12.45 15.31
CA TRP A 364 -1.25 -13.25 15.96
C TRP A 364 -2.62 -13.18 15.25
N GLN A 365 -2.63 -12.69 14.01
CA GLN A 365 -3.81 -12.67 13.14
C GLN A 365 -4.35 -14.08 12.91
N CYS A 366 -3.50 -15.04 12.57
CA CYS A 366 -3.85 -16.44 12.35
C CYS A 366 -4.61 -17.05 13.54
N LEU A 367 -4.11 -16.79 14.75
CA LEU A 367 -4.73 -17.28 15.98
C LEU A 367 -6.12 -16.68 16.16
N MET A 368 -6.27 -15.39 15.88
CA MET A 368 -7.57 -14.74 15.95
C MET A 368 -8.53 -15.26 14.87
N GLU A 369 -8.05 -15.54 13.66
CA GLU A 369 -8.84 -16.17 12.61
C GLU A 369 -9.30 -17.58 13.02
N ALA A 370 -8.40 -18.40 13.57
CA ALA A 370 -8.75 -19.70 14.12
C ALA A 370 -9.84 -19.61 15.20
N ILE A 371 -9.73 -18.64 16.11
CA ILE A 371 -10.76 -18.37 17.14
C ILE A 371 -12.10 -17.99 16.51
N ILE A 372 -12.09 -17.16 15.46
CA ILE A 372 -13.33 -16.76 14.77
C ILE A 372 -13.97 -17.97 14.08
N VAL A 373 -13.18 -18.79 13.40
CA VAL A 373 -13.66 -19.99 12.70
C VAL A 373 -14.24 -21.00 13.70
N SER A 374 -13.61 -21.19 14.86
CA SER A 374 -14.08 -22.08 15.95
C SER A 374 -15.38 -21.67 16.65
N ASP A 375 -15.99 -20.53 16.28
CA ASP A 375 -17.35 -20.15 16.71
C ASP A 375 -18.37 -20.29 15.56
N PRO A 376 -18.72 -21.50 15.09
CA PRO A 376 -19.43 -21.72 13.83
C PRO A 376 -20.75 -20.94 13.69
N LYS A 377 -21.45 -20.69 14.81
CA LYS A 377 -22.71 -19.94 14.84
C LYS A 377 -22.53 -18.44 15.08
N GLY A 378 -21.33 -18.00 15.46
CA GLY A 378 -21.02 -16.59 15.74
C GLY A 378 -21.73 -16.02 16.97
N ASP A 379 -22.35 -16.85 17.80
CA ASP A 379 -23.17 -16.45 18.94
C ASP A 379 -22.39 -16.46 20.27
N HIS A 380 -21.14 -16.93 20.27
CA HIS A 380 -20.31 -17.02 21.46
C HIS A 380 -19.21 -15.96 21.53
N LEU A 381 -18.48 -15.75 20.44
CA LEU A 381 -17.31 -14.87 20.38
C LEU A 381 -17.72 -13.39 20.36
N GLU A 382 -18.76 -13.04 19.60
CA GLU A 382 -19.25 -11.67 19.45
C GLU A 382 -19.63 -11.04 20.81
N PRO A 383 -20.48 -11.67 21.67
CA PRO A 383 -20.79 -11.12 22.98
C PRO A 383 -19.57 -11.01 23.91
N ILE A 384 -18.58 -11.91 23.77
CA ILE A 384 -17.36 -11.89 24.56
C ILE A 384 -16.47 -10.72 24.12
N MET A 385 -16.28 -10.52 22.81
CA MET A 385 -15.52 -9.40 22.27
C MET A 385 -16.13 -8.06 22.71
N GLN A 386 -17.46 -7.90 22.59
CA GLN A 386 -18.15 -6.71 23.06
C GLN A 386 -17.93 -6.43 24.56
N LYS A 387 -17.98 -7.47 25.41
CA LYS A 387 -17.70 -7.34 26.84
C LYS A 387 -16.23 -6.98 27.10
N PHE A 388 -15.30 -7.57 26.35
CA PHE A 388 -13.87 -7.30 26.48
C PHE A 388 -13.54 -5.84 26.15
N LEU A 389 -14.09 -5.31 25.06
CA LEU A 389 -13.84 -3.93 24.61
C LEU A 389 -14.42 -2.86 25.54
N ARG A 390 -15.43 -3.20 26.36
CA ARG A 390 -15.98 -2.32 27.40
C ARG A 390 -15.13 -2.28 28.67
N LEU A 391 -14.17 -3.19 28.84
CA LEU A 391 -13.29 -3.17 30.00
C LEU A 391 -12.30 -2.01 29.89
N PRO A 392 -12.09 -1.23 30.96
CA PRO A 392 -11.07 -0.21 30.95
C PRO A 392 -9.69 -0.85 30.69
N PRO A 393 -8.82 -0.21 29.91
CA PRO A 393 -7.44 -0.64 29.81
C PRO A 393 -6.83 -0.64 31.23
N PRO A 394 -6.15 -1.72 31.66
CA PRO A 394 -5.51 -1.76 32.95
C PRO A 394 -4.45 -0.68 33.04
N SER A 395 -4.38 -0.01 34.17
CA SER A 395 -3.44 1.09 34.45
C SER A 395 -1.97 0.64 34.49
N SER A 396 -1.67 -0.67 34.50
CA SER A 396 -0.32 -1.20 34.79
C SER A 396 0.13 -2.44 34.00
N THR A 397 -0.57 -2.91 32.97
CA THR A 397 -0.24 -4.24 32.42
C THR A 397 0.87 -4.22 31.37
N LYS A 398 1.99 -4.88 31.69
CA LYS A 398 3.01 -5.40 30.76
C LYS A 398 2.49 -6.48 29.79
N LYS A 399 1.25 -6.96 29.96
CA LYS A 399 0.65 -8.02 29.13
C LYS A 399 0.17 -7.46 27.81
N ASN A 400 0.55 -8.10 26.70
CA ASN A 400 0.12 -7.71 25.36
C ASN A 400 -1.42 -7.88 25.19
N LEU A 401 -1.98 -7.23 24.16
CA LEU A 401 -3.43 -7.16 23.93
C LEU A 401 -4.05 -8.55 23.74
N ILE A 402 -3.36 -9.43 23.02
CA ILE A 402 -3.86 -10.74 22.64
C ILE A 402 -3.91 -11.68 23.85
N VAL A 403 -2.86 -11.77 24.66
CA VAL A 403 -2.86 -12.54 25.91
C VAL A 403 -4.04 -12.14 26.79
N ARG A 404 -4.30 -10.83 26.93
CA ARG A 404 -5.43 -10.34 27.73
C ARG A 404 -6.77 -10.78 27.16
N PHE A 405 -6.92 -10.78 25.83
CA PHE A 405 -8.14 -11.24 25.19
C PHE A 405 -8.34 -12.75 25.38
N LEU A 406 -7.30 -13.56 25.18
CA LEU A 406 -7.36 -15.02 25.34
C LEU A 406 -7.67 -15.43 26.79
N GLU A 407 -7.02 -14.80 27.78
CA GLU A 407 -7.33 -15.02 29.21
C GLU A 407 -8.79 -14.65 29.53
N PHE A 408 -9.29 -13.57 28.92
CA PHE A 408 -10.68 -13.16 29.07
C PHE A 408 -11.65 -14.15 28.41
N LEU A 409 -11.32 -14.61 27.20
CA LEU A 409 -12.09 -15.60 26.45
C LEU A 409 -12.21 -16.89 27.25
N LEU A 410 -11.10 -17.46 27.74
CA LEU A 410 -11.10 -18.66 28.59
C LEU A 410 -11.95 -18.53 29.85
N LYS A 411 -11.96 -17.35 30.47
CA LYS A 411 -12.77 -17.08 31.66
C LYS A 411 -14.26 -16.96 31.36
N LYS A 412 -14.63 -16.53 30.14
CA LYS A 412 -16.01 -16.15 29.80
C LYS A 412 -16.73 -17.13 28.88
N THR A 413 -16.01 -17.92 28.10
CA THR A 413 -16.63 -18.93 27.23
C THR A 413 -16.77 -20.28 27.92
N LYS A 414 -17.88 -20.96 27.61
CA LYS A 414 -18.11 -22.38 27.92
C LYS A 414 -17.98 -23.28 26.68
N HIS A 415 -17.81 -22.69 25.49
CA HIS A 415 -17.70 -23.42 24.23
C HIS A 415 -16.35 -24.16 24.19
N GLY A 416 -16.38 -25.48 23.95
CA GLY A 416 -15.19 -26.34 23.98
C GLY A 416 -14.09 -25.85 23.05
N ASP A 417 -14.41 -25.71 21.77
CA ASP A 417 -13.44 -25.39 20.72
C ASP A 417 -12.77 -24.02 20.95
N LEU A 418 -13.56 -22.98 21.27
CA LEU A 418 -13.02 -21.66 21.63
C LEU A 418 -12.09 -21.70 22.85
N ARG A 419 -12.37 -22.57 23.83
CA ARG A 419 -11.49 -22.73 24.99
C ARG A 419 -10.20 -23.43 24.59
N GLU A 420 -10.29 -24.47 23.77
CA GLU A 420 -9.14 -25.22 23.30
C GLU A 420 -8.18 -24.33 22.50
N VAL A 421 -8.68 -23.63 21.46
CA VAL A 421 -7.86 -22.74 20.64
C VAL A 421 -7.26 -21.60 21.48
N ALA A 422 -8.02 -21.02 22.41
CA ALA A 422 -7.50 -19.96 23.28
C ALA A 422 -6.42 -20.47 24.25
N GLN A 423 -6.54 -21.70 24.75
CA GLN A 423 -5.56 -22.33 25.61
C GLN A 423 -4.27 -22.63 24.84
N GLN A 424 -4.38 -23.24 23.66
CA GLN A 424 -3.25 -23.50 22.77
C GLN A 424 -2.52 -22.20 22.43
N GLY A 425 -3.24 -21.14 22.03
CA GLY A 425 -2.65 -19.85 21.74
C GLY A 425 -1.89 -19.23 22.93
N LEU A 426 -2.40 -19.38 24.16
CA LEU A 426 -1.67 -18.93 25.36
C LEU A 426 -0.41 -19.76 25.65
N GLU A 427 -0.46 -21.06 25.41
CA GLU A 427 0.70 -21.95 25.56
C GLU A 427 1.78 -21.60 24.54
N GLU A 428 1.40 -21.34 23.29
CA GLU A 428 2.33 -20.89 22.25
C GLU A 428 2.99 -19.56 22.60
N ILE A 429 2.21 -18.55 23.02
CA ILE A 429 2.75 -17.24 23.43
C ILE A 429 3.76 -17.39 24.59
N ARG A 430 3.50 -18.30 25.54
CA ARG A 430 4.41 -18.57 26.67
C ARG A 430 5.68 -19.29 26.21
N ALA A 431 5.56 -20.23 25.28
CA ALA A 431 6.69 -20.96 24.72
C ALA A 431 7.56 -20.06 23.82
N SER A 432 6.93 -19.12 23.12
CA SER A 432 7.62 -18.12 22.32
C SER A 432 6.74 -16.90 22.05
N PRO A 433 7.26 -15.67 22.23
CA PRO A 433 6.51 -14.46 21.89
C PRO A 433 6.26 -14.30 20.39
N VAL A 434 6.94 -15.09 19.56
CA VAL A 434 6.72 -15.22 18.11
C VAL A 434 5.96 -16.53 17.87
N PRO A 435 4.80 -16.51 17.18
CA PRO A 435 4.01 -17.70 16.94
C PRO A 435 4.81 -18.80 16.24
N SER A 436 4.48 -20.07 16.52
CA SER A 436 5.15 -21.24 15.96
C SER A 436 5.11 -21.24 14.42
N PHE A 437 3.96 -20.88 13.86
CA PHE A 437 3.72 -20.70 12.43
C PHE A 437 4.52 -19.53 11.81
N ALA A 438 4.90 -18.54 12.61
CA ALA A 438 5.72 -17.42 12.14
C ALA A 438 7.23 -17.73 12.07
N LYS A 439 7.67 -18.87 12.61
CA LYS A 439 9.08 -19.31 12.57
C LYS A 439 9.45 -20.03 11.28
N HIS A 440 8.48 -20.29 10.41
CA HIS A 440 8.71 -20.96 9.12
C HIS A 440 8.10 -20.19 7.95
N PRO A 441 8.69 -19.05 7.53
CA PRO A 441 8.65 -18.66 6.13
C PRO A 441 9.85 -19.31 5.44
N LYS A 442 9.62 -20.30 4.58
CA LYS A 442 10.60 -20.69 3.56
C LYS A 442 10.23 -20.02 2.24
#